data_AF-A0A7X9DZ82-F1
#
_entry.id   AF-A0A7X9DZ82-F1
#
_cell.length_a   1.000
_cell.length_b   1.000
_cell.length_c   1.000
_cell.angle_alpha   90.00
_cell.angle_beta   90.00
_cell.angle_gamma   90.00
#
_symmetry.space_group_name_H-M   'P 1'
#
loop_
_entity.id
_entity.type
_entity.pdbx_description
1 polymer ?
#
loop_
_entity_poly.entity_id
_entity_poly.type
_entity_poly.pdbx_seq_one_letter_code
_entity_poly.pdbx_strand_id
1 'polypeptide(L)' 'MRIRFQGIEMSLPAGTCLDALLVRQNAPRPGEAVFLNCRRLGADEWPRTILREGDEIETAPLVAGG' A
#
# COMPACT_ATOMS: atom_id res chain seq x y z
N MET A 1 10.92 6.57 8.81
CA MET A 1 9.74 5.95 9.43
C MET A 1 9.72 4.47 9.13
N ARG A 2 9.22 3.64 10.05
CA ARG A 2 9.00 2.22 9.84
C ARG A 2 7.55 1.96 9.47
N ILE A 3 7.36 1.09 8.48
CA ILE A 3 6.07 0.61 8.00
C ILE A 3 6.17 -0.89 7.76
N ARG A 4 5.04 -1.56 7.54
CA ARG A 4 4.98 -2.96 7.12
C ARG A 4 4.37 -3.06 5.74
N PHE A 5 5.07 -3.69 4.80
CA PHE A 5 4.54 -3.97 3.46
C PHE A 5 4.51 -5.48 3.27
N GLN A 6 3.31 -6.06 3.07
CA GLN A 6 3.10 -7.50 2.93
C GLN A 6 3.75 -8.31 4.06
N GLY A 7 3.55 -7.88 5.31
CA GLY A 7 4.15 -8.53 6.47
C GLY A 7 5.63 -8.18 6.74
N ILE A 8 6.32 -7.52 5.80
CA ILE A 8 7.75 -7.21 5.90
C ILE A 8 7.94 -5.78 6.42
N GLU A 9 8.66 -5.65 7.54
CA GLU A 9 9.02 -4.34 8.10
C GLU A 9 10.08 -3.64 7.25
N MET A 10 9.89 -2.37 6.94
CA MET A 10 10.86 -1.58 6.19
C MET A 10 10.91 -0.11 6.60
N SER A 11 12.05 0.51 6.33
CA SER A 11 12.29 1.94 6.59
C SER A 11 12.05 2.76 5.31
N LEU A 12 11.22 3.80 5.42
CA LEU A 12 10.96 4.78 4.38
C LEU A 12 11.26 6.20 4.88
N PRO A 13 11.59 7.15 3.99
CA PRO A 13 11.60 8.57 4.33
C PRO A 13 10.23 9.03 4.82
N ALA A 14 10.19 9.90 5.82
CA ALA A 14 8.94 10.52 6.25
C ALA A 14 8.33 11.34 5.09
N GLY A 15 6.99 11.35 4.98
CA GLY A 15 6.30 12.05 3.90
C GLY A 15 6.26 11.29 2.56
N THR A 16 6.71 10.03 2.52
CA THR A 16 6.57 9.19 1.33
C THR A 16 5.10 8.94 1.01
N CYS A 17 4.69 9.17 -0.24
CA CYS A 17 3.36 8.84 -0.74
C CYS A 17 3.22 7.34 -1.00
N LEU A 18 1.99 6.81 -0.89
CA LEU A 18 1.70 5.40 -1.13
C LEU A 18 2.00 4.97 -2.57
N ASP A 19 1.69 5.80 -3.57
CA ASP A 19 1.97 5.53 -4.98
C ASP A 19 3.48 5.33 -5.25
N ALA A 20 4.34 6.15 -4.63
CA ALA A 20 5.79 6.02 -4.76
C ALA A 20 6.30 4.70 -4.17
N LEU A 21 5.73 4.26 -3.04
CA LEU A 21 6.02 2.94 -2.46
C LEU A 21 5.58 1.82 -3.41
N LEU A 22 4.35 1.88 -3.90
CA LEU A 22 3.74 0.87 -4.77
C LEU A 22 4.53 0.70 -6.08
N VAL A 23 4.94 1.81 -6.72
CA VAL A 23 5.81 1.80 -7.90
C VAL A 23 7.15 1.13 -7.59
N ARG A 24 7.77 1.45 -6.45
CA ARG A 24 9.05 0.85 -6.04
C ARG A 24 8.95 -0.65 -5.78
N GLN A 25 7.82 -1.12 -5.22
CA GLN A 25 7.58 -2.54 -4.95
C GLN A 25 7.02 -3.29 -6.16
N ASN A 26 6.73 -2.61 -7.27
CA ASN A 26 6.05 -3.16 -8.43
C ASN A 26 4.73 -3.86 -8.03
N ALA A 27 3.91 -3.14 -7.25
CA ALA A 27 2.64 -3.59 -6.71
C ALA A 27 1.58 -2.47 -6.84
N PRO A 28 0.27 -2.76 -6.76
CA PRO A 28 -0.34 -4.10 -6.80
C PRO A 28 -0.17 -4.75 -8.19
N ARG A 29 -0.23 -6.09 -8.25
CA ARG A 29 -0.30 -6.79 -9.55
C ARG A 29 -1.67 -6.58 -10.20
N PRO A 30 -1.81 -6.77 -11.53
CA PRO A 30 -3.12 -6.73 -12.17
C PRO A 30 -4.11 -7.68 -11.48
N GLY A 31 -5.27 -7.16 -11.09
CA GLY A 31 -6.29 -7.92 -10.35
C GLY A 31 -6.13 -7.90 -8.83
N GLU A 32 -5.14 -7.22 -8.26
CA GLU A 32 -5.02 -7.02 -6.81
C GLU A 32 -5.58 -5.66 -6.36
N ALA A 33 -6.09 -5.62 -5.13
CA ALA A 33 -6.43 -4.40 -4.40
C ALA A 33 -5.33 -4.05 -3.40
N VAL A 34 -5.20 -2.76 -3.10
CA VAL A 34 -4.29 -2.25 -2.06
C VAL A 34 -5.09 -1.94 -0.80
N PHE A 35 -4.55 -2.34 0.33
CA PHE A 35 -5.07 -2.04 1.66
C PHE A 35 -4.03 -1.27 2.45
N LEU A 36 -4.46 -0.21 3.14
CA LEU A 36 -3.68 0.52 4.12
C LEU A 36 -4.39 0.44 5.46
N ASN A 37 -3.75 -0.14 6.47
CA ASN A 37 -4.32 -0.34 7.81
C ASN A 37 -5.70 -1.00 7.74
N CYS A 38 -5.81 -2.11 7.00
CA CYS A 38 -7.05 -2.85 6.72
C CYS A 38 -8.12 -2.09 5.90
N ARG A 39 -7.86 -0.84 5.47
CA ARG A 39 -8.76 -0.07 4.60
C ARG A 39 -8.35 -0.23 3.13
N ARG A 40 -9.26 -0.73 2.29
CA ARG A 40 -9.05 -0.74 0.84
C ARG A 40 -8.97 0.69 0.31
N LEU A 41 -7.96 0.97 -0.52
CA LEU A 41 -7.76 2.26 -1.18
C LEU A 41 -8.00 2.17 -2.68
N GLY A 42 -8.74 3.13 -3.22
CA GLY A 42 -8.85 3.36 -4.66
C GLY A 42 -7.52 3.88 -5.25
N ALA A 43 -7.27 3.60 -6.53
CA ALA A 43 -6.05 4.03 -7.21
C ALA A 43 -5.88 5.57 -7.25
N ASP A 44 -6.98 6.30 -7.24
CA ASP A 44 -7.04 7.76 -7.16
C ASP A 44 -6.65 8.32 -5.77
N GLU A 45 -6.77 7.52 -4.71
CA GLU A 45 -6.37 7.89 -3.35
C GLU A 45 -4.84 7.75 -3.14
N TRP A 46 -4.16 6.86 -3.88
CA TRP A 46 -2.75 6.55 -3.66
C TRP A 46 -1.80 7.77 -3.70
N PRO A 47 -1.84 8.63 -4.74
CA PRO A 47 -0.94 9.81 -4.80
C PRO A 47 -1.25 10.86 -3.74
N ARG A 48 -2.42 10.78 -3.08
CA ARG A 48 -2.85 11.70 -2.02
C ARG A 48 -2.61 11.13 -0.61
N THR A 49 -2.20 9.87 -0.53
CA THR A 49 -2.04 9.15 0.73
C THR A 49 -0.59 9.21 1.17
N ILE A 50 -0.31 10.05 2.17
CA ILE A 50 1.00 10.14 2.82
C ILE A 50 1.10 9.04 3.89
N LEU A 51 2.11 8.18 3.76
CA LEU A 51 2.40 7.12 4.72
C LEU A 51 2.96 7.69 6.02
N ARG A 52 2.64 7.02 7.13
CA ARG A 52 3.01 7.38 8.50
C ARG A 52 3.75 6.24 9.18
N GLU A 53 4.43 6.55 10.29
CA GLU A 53 5.06 5.53 11.15
C GLU A 53 4.02 4.51 11.60
N GLY A 54 4.34 3.23 11.45
CA GLY A 54 3.51 2.11 11.86
C GLY A 54 2.45 1.68 10.83
N ASP A 55 2.33 2.36 9.68
CA ASP A 55 1.38 1.98 8.65
C ASP A 55 1.66 0.56 8.11
N GLU A 56 0.58 -0.17 7.88
CA GLU A 56 0.60 -1.52 7.31
C GLU A 56 -0.09 -1.53 5.96
N ILE A 57 0.62 -2.02 4.94
CA ILE A 57 0.18 -2.07 3.56
C ILE A 57 0.17 -3.52 3.10
N GLU A 58 -0.96 -3.93 2.54
CA GLU A 58 -1.15 -5.26 1.96
C GLU A 58 -1.69 -5.14 0.54
N THR A 59 -1.37 -6.12 -0.30
CA THR A 59 -2.08 -6.32 -1.57
C THR A 59 -2.69 -7.72 -1.59
N ALA A 60 -3.94 -7.80 -2.03
CA ALA A 60 -4.66 -9.06 -2.10
C ALA A 60 -5.48 -9.14 -3.40
N PRO A 61 -5.66 -10.34 -3.99
CA PRO A 61 -6.49 -10.51 -5.17
C PRO A 61 -7.91 -9.96 -4.95
N LEU A 62 -8.45 -9.28 -5.95
CA LEU A 62 -9.88 -9.01 -6.06
C LEU A 62 -10.57 -10.35 -6.26
N VAL A 63 -11.02 -10.96 -5.17
CA VAL A 63 -11.91 -12.12 -5.27
C VAL A 63 -13.22 -11.60 -5.84
N ALA A 64 -13.42 -11.81 -7.14
CA ALA A 64 -14.71 -11.64 -7.79
C ALA A 64 -15.63 -12.75 -7.26
N GLY A 65 -16.27 -12.51 -6.13
CA GLY A 65 -17.45 -13.28 -5.75
C GLY A 65 -18.53 -12.97 -6.78
N GLY A 66 -18.85 -13.96 -7.62
CA GLY A 66 -20.06 -13.96 -8.44
C GLY A 66 -21.32 -14.17 -7.61
#